data_AF-A0A4U2YHV3-F1
#
_entry.id   AF-A0A4U2YHV3-F1
#
_cell.length_a   1.000
_cell.length_b   1.000
_cell.length_c   1.000
_cell.angle_alpha   90.00
_cell.angle_beta   90.00
_cell.angle_gamma   90.00
#
_symmetry.space_group_name_H-M   'P 1'
#
loop_
_entity.id
_entity.type
_entity.pdbx_description
1 polymer ?
#
loop_
_entity_poly.entity_id
_entity_poly.type
_entity_poly.pdbx_seq_one_letter_code
_entity_poly.pdbx_strand_id
1 'polypeptide(L)'
;MEDYKFNHILEMLFSGEELTKDEKMWAEQVVAFKEATSGQIGAYKIGSVPGFNIKNSLASTIPKIERLLEQCPNEGYDIKPAPNKWSIHQIVGHLADNEVCNSIRVRCILTEETPVLVGYDSDDWQRWFTINDIWTCFNRFKQERLNLIALLETLQEKEWERMGFLDYRGNEQLRVLLGVLAGHDENHIGQLTRTLRYVEENLAIINSNKSCTNKGS
;
A
#
# COMPACT_ATOMS: atom_id res chain seq x y z
N MET A 1 1.33 -24.47 -14.16
CA MET A 1 0.41 -24.37 -13.01
C MET A 1 1.10 -23.81 -11.76
N GLU A 2 2.42 -23.53 -11.80
CA GLU A 2 3.18 -22.95 -10.67
C GLU A 2 3.17 -21.42 -10.62
N ASP A 3 2.86 -20.73 -11.74
CA ASP A 3 3.11 -19.29 -11.90
C ASP A 3 2.34 -18.39 -10.92
N TYR A 4 1.30 -18.90 -10.24
CA TYR A 4 0.46 -18.11 -9.32
C TYR A 4 0.25 -18.78 -7.96
N LYS A 5 1.13 -19.73 -7.59
CA LYS A 5 1.01 -20.47 -6.33
C LYS A 5 0.99 -19.54 -5.10
N PHE A 6 1.64 -18.38 -5.16
CA PHE A 6 1.63 -17.43 -4.05
C PHE A 6 0.28 -16.73 -3.88
N ASN A 7 -0.46 -16.44 -4.97
CA ASN A 7 -1.82 -15.89 -4.86
C ASN A 7 -2.78 -16.89 -4.21
N HIS A 8 -2.59 -18.18 -4.46
CA HIS A 8 -3.38 -19.22 -3.79
C HIS A 8 -3.11 -19.26 -2.29
N ILE A 9 -1.84 -19.17 -1.86
CA ILE A 9 -1.49 -19.05 -0.43
C ILE A 9 -2.16 -17.82 0.19
N LEU A 10 -2.12 -16.68 -0.48
CA LEU A 10 -2.77 -15.47 0.02
C LEU A 10 -4.29 -15.64 0.12
N GLU A 11 -4.91 -16.29 -0.85
CA GLU A 11 -6.34 -16.57 -0.81
C GLU A 11 -6.69 -17.42 0.42
N MET A 12 -6.00 -18.54 0.63
CA MET A 12 -6.22 -19.41 1.79
C MET A 12 -6.12 -18.62 3.12
N LEU A 13 -5.10 -17.77 3.26
CA LEU A 13 -4.94 -16.94 4.44
C LEU A 13 -6.13 -15.99 4.66
N PHE A 14 -6.64 -15.37 3.60
CA PHE A 14 -7.72 -14.38 3.70
C PHE A 14 -9.13 -15.00 3.68
N SER A 15 -9.30 -16.22 3.20
CA SER A 15 -10.53 -17.02 3.31
C SER A 15 -10.67 -17.70 4.69
N GLY A 16 -9.58 -17.72 5.47
CA GLY A 16 -9.55 -18.31 6.81
C GLY A 16 -9.17 -19.79 6.83
N GLU A 17 -8.62 -20.30 5.72
CA GLU A 17 -8.06 -21.64 5.63
C GLU A 17 -6.70 -21.73 6.33
N GLU A 18 -6.42 -22.89 6.93
CA GLU A 18 -5.12 -23.16 7.54
C GLU A 18 -4.13 -23.68 6.48
N LEU A 19 -2.98 -23.02 6.37
CA LEU A 19 -1.88 -23.52 5.55
C LEU A 19 -1.28 -24.78 6.18
N THR A 20 -0.99 -25.78 5.35
CA THR A 20 -0.15 -26.90 5.75
C THR A 20 1.27 -26.44 6.06
N LYS A 21 2.04 -27.30 6.75
CA LYS A 21 3.45 -27.03 7.06
C LYS A 21 4.30 -26.78 5.80
N ASP A 22 4.03 -27.52 4.73
CA ASP A 22 4.80 -27.42 3.48
C ASP A 22 4.43 -26.14 2.70
N GLU A 23 3.15 -25.77 2.68
CA GLU A 23 2.69 -24.50 2.11
C GLU A 23 3.28 -23.30 2.84
N LYS A 24 3.28 -23.34 4.17
CA LYS A 24 3.89 -22.29 4.99
C LYS A 24 5.40 -22.18 4.73
N MET A 25 6.12 -23.31 4.76
CA MET A 25 7.56 -23.33 4.51
C MET A 25 7.91 -22.81 3.10
N TRP A 26 7.13 -23.19 2.10
CA TRP A 26 7.30 -22.68 0.74
C TRP A 26 7.02 -21.17 0.65
N ALA A 27 5.94 -20.68 1.26
CA ALA A 27 5.61 -19.26 1.26
C ALA A 27 6.67 -18.41 2.00
N GLU A 28 7.22 -18.92 3.10
CA GLU A 28 8.33 -18.29 3.81
C GLU A 28 9.60 -18.19 2.95
N GLN A 29 9.88 -19.18 2.10
CA GLN A 29 10.97 -19.11 1.12
C GLN A 29 10.73 -18.01 0.07
N VAL A 30 9.53 -17.97 -0.54
CA VAL A 30 9.15 -16.91 -1.49
C VAL A 30 9.34 -15.51 -0.89
N VAL A 31 8.93 -15.33 0.37
CA VAL A 31 9.11 -14.08 1.12
C VAL A 31 10.58 -13.78 1.39
N ALA A 32 11.37 -14.79 1.82
CA ALA A 32 12.79 -14.62 2.14
C ALA A 32 13.63 -14.27 0.91
N PHE A 33 13.34 -14.89 -0.24
CA PHE A 33 14.03 -14.66 -1.50
C PHE A 33 13.45 -13.48 -2.31
N LYS A 34 12.36 -12.86 -1.84
CA LYS A 34 11.67 -11.73 -2.48
C LYS A 34 11.22 -12.04 -3.91
N GLU A 35 10.70 -13.24 -4.11
CA GLU A 35 10.19 -13.71 -5.40
C GLU A 35 8.75 -13.20 -5.68
N ALA A 36 8.08 -12.63 -4.67
CA ALA A 36 6.80 -11.97 -4.79
C ALA A 36 6.93 -10.43 -4.66
N THR A 37 5.93 -9.70 -5.14
CA THR A 37 5.90 -8.23 -5.01
C THR A 37 5.89 -7.80 -3.54
N SER A 38 6.35 -6.57 -3.26
CA SER A 38 6.36 -6.03 -1.90
C SER A 38 4.96 -6.02 -1.26
N GLY A 39 3.92 -5.74 -2.04
CA GLY A 39 2.52 -5.82 -1.61
C GLY A 39 2.09 -7.24 -1.26
N GLN A 40 2.42 -8.25 -2.09
CA GLN A 40 2.16 -9.66 -1.79
C GLN A 40 2.89 -10.14 -0.53
N ILE A 41 4.15 -9.72 -0.34
CA ILE A 41 4.91 -10.03 0.89
C ILE A 41 4.27 -9.37 2.11
N GLY A 42 3.80 -8.13 1.98
CA GLY A 42 3.03 -7.44 3.03
C GLY A 42 1.74 -8.19 3.36
N ALA A 43 1.00 -8.61 2.33
CA ALA A 43 -0.23 -9.37 2.44
C ALA A 43 -0.03 -10.68 3.20
N TYR A 44 1.03 -11.43 2.88
CA TYR A 44 1.36 -12.66 3.58
C TYR A 44 1.61 -12.42 5.07
N LYS A 45 2.37 -11.37 5.41
CA LYS A 45 2.69 -11.04 6.81
C LYS A 45 1.45 -10.72 7.63
N ILE A 46 0.54 -9.92 7.08
CA ILE A 46 -0.68 -9.52 7.79
C ILE A 46 -1.73 -10.63 7.80
N GLY A 47 -1.88 -11.37 6.70
CA GLY A 47 -2.83 -12.49 6.57
C GLY A 47 -2.43 -13.69 7.44
N SER A 48 -1.14 -13.83 7.76
CA SER A 48 -0.66 -14.84 8.72
C SER A 48 -1.02 -14.53 10.18
N VAL A 49 -1.58 -13.35 10.47
CA VAL A 49 -2.04 -12.99 11.82
C VAL A 49 -3.45 -13.53 12.05
N PRO A 50 -3.68 -14.38 13.08
CA PRO A 50 -5.01 -14.89 13.37
C PRO A 50 -6.04 -13.78 13.56
N GLY A 51 -7.20 -13.93 12.91
CA GLY A 51 -8.29 -12.95 12.99
C GLY A 51 -8.07 -11.66 12.19
N PHE A 52 -7.05 -11.61 11.32
CA PHE A 52 -6.87 -10.50 10.40
C PHE A 52 -8.13 -10.28 9.54
N ASN A 53 -8.51 -9.02 9.33
CA ASN A 53 -9.67 -8.66 8.53
C ASN A 53 -9.29 -7.55 7.55
N ILE A 54 -9.42 -7.81 6.25
CA ILE A 54 -9.03 -6.88 5.18
C ILE A 54 -9.75 -5.54 5.35
N LYS A 55 -11.08 -5.54 5.51
CA LYS A 55 -11.88 -4.31 5.62
C LYS A 55 -11.43 -3.45 6.80
N ASN A 56 -11.23 -4.05 7.97
CA ASN A 56 -10.74 -3.35 9.16
C ASN A 56 -9.32 -2.80 8.97
N SER A 57 -8.44 -3.56 8.31
CA SER A 57 -7.07 -3.11 8.01
C SER A 57 -7.09 -1.87 7.12
N LEU A 58 -7.82 -1.93 6.00
CA LEU A 58 -7.95 -0.81 5.06
C LEU A 58 -8.58 0.42 5.70
N ALA A 59 -9.62 0.23 6.53
CA ALA A 59 -10.25 1.32 7.29
C ALA A 59 -9.29 1.97 8.28
N SER A 60 -8.43 1.17 8.92
CA SER A 60 -7.46 1.67 9.90
C SER A 60 -6.33 2.49 9.29
N THR A 61 -6.09 2.39 7.97
CA THR A 61 -5.04 3.15 7.28
C THR A 61 -5.26 4.65 7.41
N ILE A 62 -6.51 5.14 7.29
CA ILE A 62 -6.86 6.57 7.36
C ILE A 62 -6.37 7.20 8.68
N PRO A 63 -6.84 6.76 9.87
CA PRO A 63 -6.46 7.40 11.13
C PRO A 63 -4.97 7.18 11.49
N LYS A 64 -4.34 6.11 10.98
CA LYS A 64 -2.89 5.89 11.16
C LYS A 64 -2.08 6.94 10.41
N ILE A 65 -2.42 7.20 9.14
CA ILE A 65 -1.74 8.22 8.33
C ILE A 65 -2.03 9.61 8.91
N GLU A 66 -3.30 9.94 9.20
CA GLU A 66 -3.69 11.25 9.74
C GLU A 66 -2.85 11.63 10.97
N ARG A 67 -2.72 10.71 11.92
CA ARG A 67 -1.89 10.90 13.13
C ARG A 67 -0.42 11.13 12.81
N LEU A 68 0.15 10.40 11.86
CA LEU A 68 1.55 10.58 11.46
C LEU A 68 1.78 11.95 10.80
N LEU A 69 0.79 12.46 10.07
CA LEU A 69 0.86 13.79 9.46
C LEU A 69 0.72 14.91 10.48
N GLU A 70 -0.16 14.75 11.48
CA GLU A 70 -0.31 15.69 12.59
C GLU A 70 0.94 15.79 13.48
N GLN A 71 1.70 14.69 13.61
CA GLN A 71 2.96 14.66 14.37
C GLN A 71 4.13 15.27 13.62
N CYS A 72 4.07 15.33 12.28
CA CYS A 72 5.16 15.86 11.48
C CYS A 72 5.16 17.38 11.50
N PRO A 73 6.30 18.03 11.81
CA PRO A 73 6.44 19.48 11.61
C PRO A 73 6.22 19.85 10.14
N ASN A 74 5.54 20.97 9.87
CA ASN A 74 5.16 21.37 8.52
C ASN A 74 6.36 21.45 7.54
N GLU A 75 7.51 21.93 8.00
CA GLU A 75 8.74 21.98 7.18
C GLU A 75 9.39 20.60 6.91
N GLY A 76 8.87 19.55 7.55
CA GLY A 76 9.39 18.19 7.49
C GLY A 76 8.83 17.33 6.36
N TYR A 77 7.69 17.70 5.77
CA TYR A 77 6.97 16.84 4.82
C TYR A 77 7.78 16.46 3.58
N ASP A 78 8.64 17.36 3.10
CA ASP A 78 9.46 17.17 1.90
C ASP A 78 10.89 16.72 2.19
N ILE A 79 11.25 16.51 3.45
CA ILE A 79 12.59 16.05 3.83
C ILE A 79 12.74 14.57 3.44
N LYS A 80 13.79 14.28 2.66
CA LYS A 80 14.15 12.92 2.24
C LYS A 80 15.25 12.37 3.14
N PRO A 81 15.11 11.14 3.68
CA PRO A 81 16.18 10.50 4.46
C PRO A 81 17.45 10.23 3.65
N ALA A 82 17.33 10.06 2.34
CA ALA A 82 18.44 9.95 1.38
C ALA A 82 17.94 10.30 -0.03
N PRO A 83 18.84 10.60 -1.00
CA PRO A 83 18.44 11.02 -2.35
C PRO A 83 17.51 10.05 -3.09
N ASN A 84 17.65 8.75 -2.84
CA ASN A 84 16.85 7.68 -3.44
C ASN A 84 15.69 7.20 -2.55
N LYS A 85 15.35 7.95 -1.50
CA LYS A 85 14.22 7.64 -0.61
C LYS A 85 13.13 8.69 -0.78
N TRP A 86 11.90 8.23 -0.58
CA TRP A 86 10.74 9.11 -0.62
C TRP A 86 10.62 9.92 0.67
N SER A 87 10.14 11.16 0.54
CA SER A 87 9.69 11.97 1.68
C SER A 87 8.31 11.52 2.15
N ILE A 88 7.85 12.04 3.29
CA ILE A 88 6.48 11.81 3.80
C ILE A 88 5.45 12.22 2.75
N HIS A 89 5.65 13.39 2.13
CA HIS A 89 4.76 13.90 1.10
C HIS A 89 4.68 12.95 -0.11
N GLN A 90 5.83 12.47 -0.61
CA GLN A 90 5.84 11.54 -1.74
C GLN A 90 5.15 10.21 -1.42
N ILE A 91 5.29 9.70 -0.18
CA ILE A 91 4.61 8.48 0.25
C ILE A 91 3.08 8.68 0.28
N VAL A 92 2.59 9.79 0.84
CA VAL A 92 1.14 10.08 0.89
C VAL A 92 0.56 10.29 -0.50
N GLY A 93 1.29 11.00 -1.39
CA GLY A 93 0.91 11.16 -2.79
C GLY A 93 0.78 9.81 -3.50
N HIS A 94 1.79 8.94 -3.35
CA HIS A 94 1.77 7.58 -3.90
C HIS A 94 0.57 6.76 -3.41
N LEU A 95 0.24 6.83 -2.11
CA LEU A 95 -0.94 6.15 -1.57
C LEU A 95 -2.25 6.67 -2.20
N ALA A 96 -2.37 7.98 -2.39
CA ALA A 96 -3.54 8.58 -3.03
C ALA A 96 -3.71 8.11 -4.48
N ASP A 97 -2.63 8.05 -5.26
CA ASP A 97 -2.71 7.62 -6.66
C ASP A 97 -2.89 6.10 -6.79
N ASN A 98 -2.27 5.31 -5.90
CA ASN A 98 -2.50 3.87 -5.80
C ASN A 98 -3.97 3.54 -5.49
N GLU A 99 -4.64 4.32 -4.63
CA GLU A 99 -6.05 4.12 -4.30
C GLU A 99 -6.95 4.29 -5.53
N VAL A 100 -6.70 5.30 -6.37
CA VAL A 100 -7.46 5.53 -7.62
C VAL A 100 -7.34 4.33 -8.56
N CYS A 101 -6.13 3.81 -8.74
CA CYS A 101 -5.87 2.60 -9.54
C CYS A 101 -6.66 1.40 -9.02
N ASN A 102 -6.60 1.15 -7.71
CA ASN A 102 -7.27 -0.01 -7.13
C ASN A 102 -8.79 0.15 -7.12
N SER A 103 -9.32 1.37 -6.93
CA SER A 103 -10.75 1.65 -7.10
C SER A 103 -11.27 1.27 -8.49
N ILE A 104 -10.50 1.54 -9.55
CA ILE A 104 -10.86 1.13 -10.92
C ILE A 104 -10.79 -0.40 -11.05
N ARG A 105 -9.68 -1.01 -10.61
CA ARG A 105 -9.48 -2.48 -10.70
C ARG A 105 -10.59 -3.26 -10.00
N VAL A 106 -10.96 -2.85 -8.77
CA VAL A 106 -12.06 -3.47 -8.01
C VAL A 106 -13.36 -3.41 -8.79
N ARG A 107 -13.69 -2.26 -9.39
CA ARG A 107 -14.91 -2.11 -10.20
C ARG A 107 -14.88 -3.00 -11.44
N CYS A 108 -13.77 -3.04 -12.18
CA CYS A 108 -13.61 -3.94 -13.32
C CYS A 108 -13.81 -5.41 -12.90
N ILE A 109 -13.16 -5.87 -11.84
CA ILE A 109 -13.32 -7.25 -11.34
C ILE A 109 -14.80 -7.55 -11.02
N LEU A 110 -15.51 -6.59 -10.41
CA LEU A 110 -16.91 -6.77 -10.04
C LEU A 110 -17.88 -6.76 -11.22
N THR A 111 -17.53 -6.12 -12.35
CA THR A 111 -18.43 -5.93 -13.49
C THR A 111 -18.07 -6.70 -14.75
N GLU A 112 -16.87 -7.26 -14.82
CA GLU A 112 -16.34 -7.96 -16.00
C GLU A 112 -15.91 -9.39 -15.63
N GLU A 113 -15.85 -10.27 -16.64
CA GLU A 113 -15.39 -11.64 -16.47
C GLU A 113 -13.86 -11.70 -16.61
N THR A 114 -13.15 -11.80 -15.49
CA THR A 114 -11.67 -11.88 -15.42
C THR A 114 -10.97 -10.82 -16.27
N PRO A 115 -11.19 -9.51 -16.01
CA PRO A 115 -10.60 -8.44 -16.81
C PRO A 115 -9.07 -8.43 -16.69
N VAL A 116 -8.41 -8.02 -17.78
CA VAL A 116 -6.98 -7.67 -17.75
C VAL A 116 -6.83 -6.30 -17.09
N LEU A 117 -6.19 -6.29 -15.93
CA LEU A 117 -5.98 -5.10 -15.12
C LEU A 117 -4.70 -4.40 -15.55
N VAL A 118 -4.76 -3.09 -15.70
CA VAL A 118 -3.61 -2.28 -16.10
C VAL A 118 -2.60 -2.23 -14.95
N GLY A 119 -1.37 -2.69 -15.22
CA GLY A 119 -0.20 -2.46 -14.37
C GLY A 119 0.30 -1.02 -14.48
N TYR A 120 1.09 -0.57 -13.50
CA TYR A 120 1.69 0.76 -13.56
C TYR A 120 3.02 0.80 -12.79
N ASP A 121 3.90 1.72 -13.17
CA ASP A 121 5.14 1.99 -12.47
C ASP A 121 4.93 3.10 -11.42
N SER A 122 5.13 2.75 -10.15
CA SER A 122 4.92 3.67 -9.03
C SER A 122 5.95 4.81 -8.97
N ASP A 123 7.19 4.57 -9.39
CA ASP A 123 8.24 5.57 -9.38
C ASP A 123 7.96 6.63 -10.47
N ASP A 124 7.52 6.18 -11.65
CA ASP A 124 7.09 7.08 -12.71
C ASP A 124 5.86 7.89 -12.30
N TRP A 125 4.86 7.26 -11.68
CA TRP A 125 3.66 7.96 -11.22
C TRP A 125 3.99 9.04 -10.17
N GLN A 126 4.81 8.69 -9.19
CA GLN A 126 5.25 9.62 -8.16
C GLN A 126 5.85 10.89 -8.78
N ARG A 127 6.67 10.74 -9.84
CA ARG A 127 7.29 11.87 -10.54
C ARG A 127 6.29 12.88 -11.11
N TRP A 128 5.11 12.43 -11.54
CA TRP A 128 4.14 13.27 -12.25
C TRP A 128 2.96 13.75 -11.41
N PHE A 129 2.58 13.00 -10.36
CA PHE A 129 1.29 13.20 -9.69
C PHE A 129 1.39 13.66 -8.23
N THR A 130 2.61 13.84 -7.69
CA THR A 130 2.83 14.56 -6.42
C THR A 130 2.81 16.08 -6.67
N ILE A 131 1.62 16.62 -7.00
CA ILE A 131 1.45 18.02 -7.44
C ILE A 131 0.77 18.93 -6.41
N ASN A 132 0.00 18.37 -5.48
CA ASN A 132 -0.76 19.13 -4.49
C ASN A 132 -0.02 19.16 -3.16
N ASP A 133 -0.49 19.97 -2.21
CA ASP A 133 -0.01 19.89 -0.83
C ASP A 133 -0.38 18.54 -0.20
N ILE A 134 0.37 18.17 0.86
CA ILE A 134 0.23 16.87 1.50
C ILE A 134 -1.17 16.60 2.06
N TRP A 135 -1.86 17.61 2.59
CA TRP A 135 -3.20 17.45 3.16
C TRP A 135 -4.24 17.26 2.07
N THR A 136 -4.08 17.92 0.92
CA THR A 136 -4.87 17.63 -0.28
C THR A 136 -4.64 16.20 -0.77
N CYS A 137 -3.39 15.73 -0.82
CA CYS A 137 -3.08 14.33 -1.16
C CYS A 137 -3.72 13.34 -0.17
N PHE A 138 -3.61 13.59 1.14
CA PHE A 138 -4.24 12.78 2.17
C PHE A 138 -5.77 12.78 2.05
N ASN A 139 -6.39 13.94 1.81
CA ASN A 139 -7.83 14.03 1.65
C ASN A 139 -8.33 13.27 0.42
N ARG A 140 -7.60 13.31 -0.70
CA ARG A 140 -7.88 12.47 -1.88
C ARG A 140 -7.86 10.99 -1.52
N PHE A 141 -6.77 10.53 -0.89
CA PHE A 141 -6.65 9.15 -0.40
C PHE A 141 -7.83 8.78 0.52
N LYS A 142 -8.13 9.63 1.51
CA LYS A 142 -9.19 9.41 2.50
C LYS A 142 -10.56 9.24 1.84
N GLN A 143 -10.92 10.10 0.89
CA GLN A 143 -12.21 10.00 0.20
C GLN A 143 -12.31 8.73 -0.65
N GLU A 144 -11.27 8.41 -1.42
CA GLU A 144 -11.25 7.18 -2.23
C GLU A 144 -11.31 5.92 -1.36
N ARG A 145 -10.56 5.90 -0.25
CA ARG A 145 -10.57 4.79 0.71
C ARG A 145 -11.94 4.61 1.36
N LEU A 146 -12.62 5.69 1.73
CA LEU A 146 -13.98 5.64 2.27
C LEU A 146 -14.98 5.09 1.23
N ASN A 147 -14.85 5.50 -0.03
CA ASN A 147 -15.67 4.97 -1.14
C ASN A 147 -15.44 3.47 -1.34
N LEU A 148 -14.18 3.02 -1.31
CA LEU A 148 -13.83 1.61 -1.41
C LEU A 148 -14.45 0.83 -0.24
N ILE A 149 -14.26 1.28 1.01
CA ILE A 149 -14.83 0.61 2.19
C ILE A 149 -16.36 0.50 2.08
N ALA A 150 -17.04 1.59 1.71
CA ALA A 150 -18.48 1.60 1.52
C ALA A 150 -18.93 0.58 0.45
N LEU A 151 -18.18 0.43 -0.64
CA LEU A 151 -18.42 -0.60 -1.65
C LEU A 151 -18.23 -2.01 -1.06
N LEU A 152 -17.13 -2.25 -0.32
CA LEU A 152 -16.83 -3.56 0.27
C LEU A 152 -17.88 -4.02 1.30
N GLU A 153 -18.59 -3.09 1.95
CA GLU A 153 -19.71 -3.44 2.84
C GLU A 153 -20.95 -3.95 2.11
N THR A 154 -21.04 -3.76 0.79
CA THR A 154 -22.18 -4.24 -0.02
C THR A 154 -21.95 -5.63 -0.64
N LEU A 155 -20.72 -6.13 -0.61
CA LEU A 155 -20.34 -7.37 -1.29
C LEU A 155 -20.74 -8.61 -0.48
N GLN A 156 -21.22 -9.64 -1.16
CA GLN A 156 -21.40 -10.98 -0.59
C GLN A 156 -20.15 -11.82 -0.86
N GLU A 157 -20.03 -12.98 -0.19
CA GLU A 157 -18.82 -13.82 -0.27
C GLU A 157 -18.43 -14.19 -1.70
N LYS A 158 -19.42 -14.54 -2.55
CA LYS A 158 -19.19 -14.88 -3.96
C LYS A 158 -18.55 -13.76 -4.78
N GLU A 159 -18.77 -12.48 -4.43
CA GLU A 159 -18.14 -11.36 -5.12
C GLU A 159 -16.65 -11.25 -4.79
N TRP A 160 -16.22 -11.70 -3.61
CA TRP A 160 -14.80 -11.75 -3.22
C TRP A 160 -14.00 -12.77 -4.03
N GLU A 161 -14.68 -13.80 -4.56
CA GLU A 161 -14.10 -14.85 -5.40
C GLU A 161 -13.93 -14.43 -6.87
N ARG A 162 -14.46 -13.26 -7.28
CA ARG A 162 -14.30 -12.77 -8.66
C ARG A 162 -12.83 -12.51 -8.97
N MET A 163 -12.45 -12.83 -10.20
CA MET A 163 -11.05 -12.81 -10.65
C MET A 163 -10.73 -11.55 -11.45
N GLY A 164 -9.47 -11.13 -11.38
CA GLY A 164 -8.84 -10.25 -12.36
C GLY A 164 -7.46 -10.80 -12.74
N PHE A 165 -6.93 -10.35 -13.88
CA PHE A 165 -5.62 -10.76 -14.37
C PHE A 165 -4.65 -9.57 -14.39
N LEU A 166 -3.52 -9.67 -13.70
CA LEU A 166 -2.39 -8.75 -13.83
C LEU A 166 -1.25 -9.46 -14.56
N ASP A 167 -0.65 -8.82 -15.55
CA ASP A 167 0.47 -9.39 -16.32
C ASP A 167 1.67 -9.84 -15.46
N TYR A 168 1.95 -9.14 -14.36
CA TYR A 168 3.06 -9.45 -13.44
C TYR A 168 2.67 -10.27 -12.19
N ARG A 169 1.38 -10.57 -11.96
CA ARG A 169 0.91 -11.41 -10.83
C ARG A 169 -0.04 -12.53 -11.23
N GLY A 170 -0.46 -12.57 -12.48
CA GLY A 170 -1.46 -13.46 -13.01
C GLY A 170 -2.87 -13.23 -12.54
N ASN A 171 -3.62 -14.32 -12.60
CA ASN A 171 -4.98 -14.41 -12.08
C ASN A 171 -4.96 -14.31 -10.55
N GLU A 172 -5.75 -13.40 -10.02
CA GLU A 172 -5.98 -13.27 -8.58
C GLU A 172 -7.43 -12.89 -8.28
N GLN A 173 -7.92 -13.38 -7.15
CA GLN A 173 -9.25 -13.04 -6.63
C GLN A 173 -9.27 -11.60 -6.13
N LEU A 174 -10.46 -10.98 -6.12
CA LEU A 174 -10.69 -9.68 -5.51
C LEU A 174 -10.17 -9.63 -4.07
N ARG A 175 -10.34 -10.72 -3.31
CA ARG A 175 -9.80 -10.87 -1.96
C ARG A 175 -8.28 -10.71 -1.91
N VAL A 176 -7.56 -11.40 -2.79
CA VAL A 176 -6.08 -11.28 -2.88
C VAL A 176 -5.66 -9.88 -3.29
N LEU A 177 -6.33 -9.26 -4.28
CA LEU A 177 -6.05 -7.87 -4.67
C LEU A 177 -6.15 -6.91 -3.47
N LEU A 178 -7.24 -7.02 -2.68
CA LEU A 178 -7.48 -6.17 -1.52
C LEU A 178 -6.55 -6.49 -0.33
N GLY A 179 -6.21 -7.76 -0.13
CA GLY A 179 -5.20 -8.17 0.85
C GLY A 179 -3.80 -7.63 0.51
N VAL A 180 -3.47 -7.57 -0.78
CA VAL A 180 -2.24 -6.96 -1.29
C VAL A 180 -2.24 -5.44 -1.11
N LEU A 181 -3.38 -4.78 -1.33
CA LEU A 181 -3.55 -3.37 -0.99
C LEU A 181 -3.36 -3.10 0.52
N ALA A 182 -3.91 -3.96 1.39
CA ALA A 182 -3.71 -3.83 2.83
C ALA A 182 -2.25 -4.04 3.25
N GLY A 183 -1.55 -5.01 2.64
CA GLY A 183 -0.12 -5.24 2.86
C GLY A 183 0.75 -4.09 2.36
N HIS A 184 0.35 -3.47 1.26
CA HIS A 184 0.97 -2.29 0.69
C HIS A 184 0.83 -1.06 1.61
N ASP A 185 -0.37 -0.82 2.15
CA ASP A 185 -0.63 0.23 3.14
C ASP A 185 0.27 0.08 4.37
N GLU A 186 0.33 -1.11 4.99
CA GLU A 186 1.14 -1.35 6.19
C GLU A 186 2.64 -1.14 5.94
N ASN A 187 3.13 -1.51 4.75
CA ASN A 187 4.51 -1.22 4.37
C ASN A 187 4.79 0.29 4.31
N HIS A 188 3.88 1.08 3.72
CA HIS A 188 4.03 2.53 3.64
C HIS A 188 3.81 3.24 4.97
N ILE A 189 2.92 2.76 5.84
CA ILE A 189 2.80 3.25 7.22
C ILE A 189 4.14 3.06 7.96
N GLY A 190 4.79 1.90 7.77
CA GLY A 190 6.14 1.67 8.29
C GLY A 190 7.19 2.64 7.72
N GLN A 191 7.11 2.99 6.43
CA GLN A 191 7.98 3.99 5.81
C GLN A 191 7.73 5.40 6.35
N LEU A 192 6.47 5.82 6.48
CA LEU A 192 6.08 7.09 7.08
C LEU A 192 6.63 7.22 8.50
N THR A 193 6.47 6.17 9.31
CA THR A 193 6.94 6.14 10.70
C THR A 193 8.46 6.33 10.80
N ARG A 194 9.23 5.62 9.96
CA ARG A 194 10.70 5.76 9.93
C ARG A 194 11.15 7.13 9.41
N THR A 195 10.43 7.66 8.42
CA THR A 195 10.75 8.97 7.82
C THR A 195 10.44 10.10 8.80
N LEU A 196 9.32 10.02 9.52
CA LEU A 196 8.98 10.95 10.59
C LEU A 196 10.07 10.99 11.67
N ARG A 197 10.51 9.83 12.16
CA ARG A 197 11.61 9.76 13.13
C ARG A 197 12.88 10.43 12.60
N TYR A 198 13.24 10.17 11.35
CA TYR A 198 14.39 10.83 10.73
C TYR A 198 14.23 12.35 10.71
N VAL A 199 13.04 12.85 10.35
CA VAL A 199 12.74 14.29 10.37
C VAL A 199 12.91 14.85 11.78
N GLU A 200 12.30 14.23 12.79
CA GLU A 200 12.38 14.67 14.19
C GLU A 200 13.83 14.76 14.68
N GLU A 201 14.66 13.77 14.35
CA GLU A 201 16.08 13.71 14.77
C GLU A 201 16.96 14.73 14.05
N ASN A 202 16.62 15.14 12.82
CA ASN A 202 17.52 15.92 11.96
C ASN A 202 17.02 17.33 11.63
N LEU A 203 15.80 17.71 12.04
CA LEU A 203 15.17 18.96 11.59
C LEU A 203 15.99 20.21 11.92
N ALA A 204 16.52 20.30 13.14
CA ALA A 204 17.34 21.45 13.57
C ALA A 204 18.64 21.57 12.76
N ILE A 205 19.28 20.45 12.44
CA ILE A 205 20.51 20.41 11.65
C ILE A 205 20.22 20.83 10.21
N ILE A 206 19.13 20.30 9.63
CA ILE A 206 18.70 20.62 8.26
C ILE A 206 18.35 22.10 8.13
N ASN A 207 17.62 22.66 9.10
CA ASN A 207 17.26 24.08 9.11
C ASN A 207 18.50 24.98 9.25
N SER A 208 19.48 24.58 10.06
CA SER A 208 20.75 25.31 10.20
C SER A 208 21.54 25.34 8.89
N ASN A 209 21.61 24.21 8.17
CA ASN A 209 22.32 24.13 6.89
C ASN A 209 21.67 24.96 5.78
N LYS A 210 20.32 25.00 5.69
CA LYS A 210 19.60 25.86 4.74
C LYS A 210 19.85 27.36 4.98
N SER A 211 20.03 27.76 6.24
CA SER A 211 20.29 29.16 6.59
C SER A 211 21.70 29.63 6.19
N CYS A 212 22.69 28.72 6.20
CA CYS A 212 24.05 29.01 5.76
C CYS A 212 24.18 29.12 4.24
N THR A 213 23.44 28.30 3.48
CA THR A 213 23.48 28.35 2.00
C THR A 213 22.84 29.62 1.44
N ASN A 214 21.85 30.21 2.13
CA ASN A 214 21.16 31.44 1.67
C ASN A 214 21.89 32.75 2.02
N LYS A 215 23.02 32.70 2.75
CA LYS A 215 23.84 33.88 3.07
C LYS A 215 25.02 34.08 2.09
N GLY A 216 25.16 33.21 1.10
CA GLY A 216 26.27 33.20 0.14
C GLY A 216 25.88 33.50 -1.31
N SER A 217 24.65 33.93 -1.59
CA SER A 217 24.14 34.29 -2.93
C SER A 217 23.92 35.79 -3.06
#